data_AF-A0A916VWR1-F1
#
_entry.id   AF-A0A916VWR1-F1
#
_cell.length_a   1.000
_cell.length_b   1.000
_cell.length_c   1.000
_cell.angle_alpha   90.00
_cell.angle_beta   90.00
_cell.angle_gamma   90.00
#
_symmetry.space_group_name_H-M   'P 1'
#
loop_
_entity.id
_entity.type
_entity.pdbx_description
1 polymer ?
#
loop_
_entity_poly.entity_id
_entity_poly.type
_entity_poly.pdbx_seq_one_letter_code
_entity_poly.pdbx_strand_id
1 'polypeptide(L)'
;MLGLKSKIQKIASLKRKLKKLKNTERLHICFGSQKLFKAQHNLAENGYKTQDEWNVDWRKKRSGRFFCIGKSQPGCGTMMKVFSLQEDGKYQLQVQLPRPLQDKYGQKILTVFSVSNRNGRYRATDLDYAINNFKPITISIFRREHKQDNWYVHLSTYVQEIPVVHTKKNGCIGIDFNADSISVTYVKWDGNIEYLEDISREWKNQTTGQRQASIRNIVCQAVFLAEFFECAIAIESLDFSKKKAKMSGYCKVYNEMLSNLSTGIFRETLESRCRRFGVELIKVNPAFTSVIGMINYMAKYGLNSGTAAALVIGRRALKLSEKIPKCLLRPEDVNKHDWSHWRRVASFIKLHSIRRTQLFQWRKVLEGILTHSLWAETSCRRRQNFLCEYTLKQVSNEIICSHRWQMSSFV
;
A
#
# COMPACT_ATOMS: atom_id res chain seq x y z
N MET A 1 -15.12 9.44 20.50
CA MET A 1 -14.40 10.07 21.65
C MET A 1 -13.31 9.20 22.29
N LEU A 2 -13.45 7.87 22.39
CA LEU A 2 -12.46 7.00 23.08
C LEU A 2 -11.04 7.02 22.47
N GLY A 3 -10.91 7.07 21.15
CA GLY A 3 -9.59 7.12 20.47
C GLY A 3 -8.83 8.44 20.68
N LEU A 4 -9.53 9.57 20.80
CA LEU A 4 -8.93 10.87 21.10
C LEU A 4 -8.45 10.90 22.56
N LYS A 5 -9.28 10.42 23.49
CA LYS A 5 -8.92 10.26 24.91
C LYS A 5 -7.69 9.36 25.08
N SER A 6 -7.64 8.22 24.40
CA SER A 6 -6.47 7.31 24.42
C SER A 6 -5.20 7.97 23.87
N LYS A 7 -5.30 8.72 22.77
CA LYS A 7 -4.15 9.47 22.21
C LYS A 7 -3.67 10.57 23.14
N ILE A 8 -4.59 11.33 23.75
CA ILE A 8 -4.27 12.38 24.74
C ILE A 8 -3.61 11.75 25.97
N GLN A 9 -4.14 10.63 26.48
CA GLN A 9 -3.55 9.89 27.60
C GLN A 9 -2.15 9.36 27.24
N LYS A 10 -1.94 8.86 26.02
CA LYS A 10 -0.63 8.41 25.55
C LYS A 10 0.37 9.57 25.47
N ILE A 11 -0.03 10.72 24.93
CA ILE A 11 0.81 11.93 24.88
C ILE A 11 1.13 12.41 26.29
N ALA A 12 0.15 12.46 27.19
CA ALA A 12 0.36 12.85 28.58
C ALA A 12 1.30 11.88 29.33
N SER A 13 1.19 10.58 29.06
CA SER A 13 2.11 9.56 29.58
C SER A 13 3.53 9.74 29.05
N LEU A 14 3.70 9.99 27.75
CA LEU A 14 4.99 10.24 27.13
C LEU A 14 5.63 11.54 27.65
N LYS A 15 4.85 12.63 27.82
CA LYS A 15 5.32 13.87 28.42
C LYS A 15 5.77 13.69 29.86
N ARG A 16 5.01 12.93 30.68
CA ARG A 16 5.42 12.57 32.05
C ARG A 16 6.72 11.76 32.05
N LYS A 17 6.84 10.78 31.16
CA LYS A 17 8.05 9.97 31.03
C LYS A 17 9.26 10.80 30.60
N LEU A 18 9.08 11.74 29.67
CA LEU A 18 10.12 12.67 29.23
C LEU A 18 10.56 13.60 30.36
N LYS A 19 9.62 14.20 31.11
CA LYS A 19 9.94 15.06 32.26
C LYS A 19 10.71 14.28 33.32
N LYS A 20 10.28 13.04 33.61
CA LYS A 20 11.00 12.15 34.54
C LYS A 20 12.42 11.89 34.06
N LEU A 21 12.61 11.52 32.79
CA LEU A 21 13.93 11.27 32.21
C LEU A 21 14.85 12.50 32.21
N LYS A 22 14.32 13.70 31.92
CA LYS A 22 15.09 14.95 31.98
C LYS A 22 15.59 15.27 33.39
N ASN A 23 14.85 14.88 34.41
CA ASN A 23 15.19 15.11 35.81
C ASN A 23 15.94 13.91 36.43
N THR A 24 16.24 12.86 35.67
CA THR A 24 16.97 11.71 36.19
C THR A 24 18.46 11.89 35.88
N GLU A 25 19.29 12.06 36.91
CA GLU A 25 20.74 12.18 36.74
C GLU A 25 21.40 10.87 36.30
N ARG A 26 20.80 9.72 36.62
CA ARG A 26 21.33 8.38 36.30
C ARG A 26 20.31 7.50 35.57
N LEU A 27 20.66 7.08 34.35
CA LEU A 27 19.85 6.14 33.57
C LEU A 27 20.11 4.71 34.03
N HIS A 28 19.05 3.97 34.38
CA HIS A 28 19.12 2.55 34.67
C HIS A 28 18.96 1.72 33.40
N ILE A 29 20.05 1.11 32.93
CA ILE A 29 20.05 0.23 31.77
C ILE A 29 20.07 -1.23 32.27
N CYS A 30 19.10 -2.03 31.81
CA CYS A 30 19.02 -3.46 32.12
C CYS A 30 19.04 -4.27 30.83
N PHE A 31 20.04 -5.14 30.69
CA PHE A 31 20.11 -6.13 29.62
C PHE A 31 19.35 -7.39 30.05
N GLY A 32 18.58 -8.00 29.15
CA GLY A 32 17.85 -9.25 29.45
C GLY A 32 16.45 -9.09 30.07
N SER A 33 15.77 -7.96 29.84
CA SER A 33 14.44 -7.59 30.36
C SER A 33 14.42 -7.19 31.84
N GLN A 34 13.92 -5.97 32.11
CA GLN A 34 13.68 -5.48 33.46
C GLN A 34 12.69 -6.37 34.23
N LYS A 35 11.69 -6.93 33.54
CA LYS A 35 10.72 -7.86 34.15
C LYS A 35 11.46 -9.10 34.66
N LEU A 36 12.31 -9.68 33.81
CA LEU A 36 13.06 -10.88 34.18
C LEU A 36 14.08 -10.56 35.28
N PHE A 37 14.76 -9.42 35.22
CA PHE A 37 15.66 -9.01 36.30
C PHE A 37 14.95 -8.90 37.67
N LYS A 38 13.73 -8.34 37.70
CA LYS A 38 12.95 -8.22 38.95
C LYS A 38 12.39 -9.54 39.47
N ALA A 39 12.24 -10.55 38.60
CA ALA A 39 11.72 -11.86 38.97
C ALA A 39 12.58 -12.57 40.03
N GLN A 40 13.86 -12.20 40.16
CA GLN A 40 14.76 -12.73 41.18
C GLN A 40 14.30 -12.50 42.62
N HIS A 41 13.47 -11.47 42.85
CA HIS A 41 13.01 -11.13 44.20
C HIS A 41 11.83 -12.00 44.65
N ASN A 42 11.03 -12.51 43.70
CA ASN A 42 9.83 -13.32 43.97
C ASN A 42 9.84 -14.56 43.06
N LEU A 43 10.72 -15.54 43.33
CA LEU A 43 10.96 -16.67 42.42
C LEU A 43 9.71 -17.52 42.15
N ALA A 44 9.01 -17.96 43.20
CA ALA A 44 7.83 -18.82 43.09
C ALA A 44 6.70 -18.16 42.28
N GLU A 45 6.42 -16.88 42.51
CA GLU A 45 5.41 -16.12 41.76
C GLU A 45 5.75 -15.99 40.26
N ASN A 46 7.04 -16.00 39.93
CA ASN A 46 7.53 -15.90 38.57
C ASN A 46 7.82 -17.25 37.92
N GLY A 47 7.48 -18.36 38.59
CA GLY A 47 7.59 -19.72 38.05
C GLY A 47 8.99 -20.33 38.16
N TYR A 48 9.86 -19.80 39.02
CA TYR A 48 11.21 -20.33 39.26
C TYR A 48 11.27 -21.09 40.59
N LYS A 49 11.87 -22.28 40.59
CA LYS A 49 12.08 -23.08 41.81
C LYS A 49 13.31 -22.62 42.58
N THR A 50 14.34 -22.19 41.86
CA THR A 50 15.63 -21.78 42.44
C THR A 50 16.16 -20.52 41.77
N GLN A 51 17.06 -19.84 42.49
CA GLN A 51 17.78 -18.67 41.96
C GLN A 51 18.65 -19.05 40.76
N ASP A 52 19.18 -20.27 40.71
CA ASP A 52 20.02 -20.75 39.61
C ASP A 52 19.22 -20.92 38.32
N GLU A 53 18.01 -21.47 38.42
CA GLU A 53 17.09 -21.60 37.27
C GLU A 53 16.80 -20.22 36.65
N TRP A 54 16.47 -19.25 37.49
CA TRP A 54 16.30 -17.86 37.07
C TRP A 54 17.57 -17.28 36.44
N ASN A 55 18.73 -17.50 37.05
CA ASN A 55 20.01 -16.95 36.60
C ASN A 55 20.39 -17.49 35.21
N VAL A 56 20.12 -18.77 34.95
CA VAL A 56 20.29 -19.38 33.63
C VAL A 56 19.43 -18.66 32.59
N ASP A 57 18.14 -18.49 32.87
CA ASP A 57 17.22 -17.80 31.96
C ASP A 57 17.55 -16.32 31.75
N TRP A 58 17.92 -15.62 32.82
CA TRP A 58 18.33 -14.23 32.75
C TRP A 58 19.61 -14.07 31.92
N ARG A 59 20.62 -14.92 32.13
CA ARG A 59 21.86 -14.91 31.33
C ARG A 59 21.59 -15.20 29.86
N LYS A 60 20.71 -16.16 29.57
CA LYS A 60 20.26 -16.50 28.21
C LYS A 60 19.64 -15.28 27.52
N LYS A 61 18.69 -14.59 28.17
CA LYS A 61 18.08 -13.36 27.62
C LYS A 61 19.04 -12.19 27.51
N ARG A 62 19.90 -12.00 28.51
CA ARG A 62 20.86 -10.90 28.59
C ARG A 62 21.93 -10.99 27.51
N SER A 63 22.46 -12.20 27.29
CA SER A 63 23.62 -12.44 26.43
C SER A 63 23.24 -13.05 25.08
N GLY A 64 21.94 -13.28 24.84
CA GLY A 64 21.41 -13.88 23.62
C GLY A 64 21.37 -12.95 22.40
N ARG A 65 21.94 -11.73 22.48
CA ARG A 65 22.02 -10.80 21.36
C ARG A 65 23.24 -9.90 21.46
N PHE A 66 23.94 -9.77 20.36
CA PHE A 66 25.02 -8.79 20.18
C PHE A 66 25.03 -8.32 18.73
N PHE A 67 25.57 -7.13 18.47
CA PHE A 67 25.58 -6.55 17.13
C PHE A 67 26.82 -5.70 16.92
N CYS A 68 27.20 -5.55 15.65
CA CYS A 68 28.26 -4.69 15.20
C CYS A 68 27.69 -3.75 14.12
N ILE A 69 27.77 -2.45 14.36
CA ILE A 69 27.31 -1.43 13.40
C ILE A 69 28.32 -1.37 12.26
N GLY A 70 27.82 -1.48 11.02
CA GLY A 70 28.65 -1.37 9.82
C GLY A 70 29.17 0.06 9.63
N LYS A 71 30.41 0.18 9.14
CA LYS A 71 31.02 1.46 8.77
C LYS A 71 31.53 1.42 7.33
N SER A 72 31.30 2.49 6.59
CA SER A 72 31.74 2.68 5.20
C SER A 72 33.20 3.13 5.12
N GLN A 73 34.11 2.47 5.85
CA GLN A 73 35.52 2.84 5.89
C GLN A 73 36.40 1.62 5.64
N PRO A 74 37.35 1.69 4.68
CA PRO A 74 38.36 0.67 4.50
C PRO A 74 39.16 0.46 5.80
N GLY A 75 39.31 -0.79 6.23
CA GLY A 75 40.23 -1.13 7.32
C GLY A 75 39.76 -0.88 8.76
N CYS A 76 38.58 -0.30 9.01
CA CYS A 76 38.15 -0.07 10.39
C CYS A 76 37.81 -1.38 11.14
N GLY A 77 38.43 -1.56 12.31
CA GLY A 77 38.34 -2.71 13.22
C GLY A 77 36.96 -2.93 13.85
N THR A 78 35.95 -3.23 13.04
CA THR A 78 34.71 -3.82 13.53
C THR A 78 34.97 -5.22 14.09
N MET A 79 34.36 -5.53 15.23
CA MET A 79 34.44 -6.86 15.84
C MET A 79 33.85 -7.95 14.94
N MET A 80 33.06 -7.61 13.93
CA MET A 80 32.49 -8.56 13.00
C MET A 80 32.69 -8.11 11.56
N LYS A 81 32.97 -9.07 10.67
CA LYS A 81 33.15 -8.86 9.23
C LYS A 81 32.52 -10.02 8.45
N VAL A 82 32.03 -9.73 7.26
CA VAL A 82 31.50 -10.74 6.32
C VAL A 82 32.34 -10.70 5.06
N PHE A 83 32.72 -11.88 4.57
CA PHE A 83 33.47 -12.07 3.33
C PHE A 83 32.69 -12.99 2.41
N SER A 84 32.74 -12.74 1.10
CA SER A 84 32.30 -13.69 0.09
C SER A 84 33.31 -14.83 -0.01
N LEU A 85 32.82 -16.05 -0.23
CA LEU A 85 33.65 -17.21 -0.55
C LEU A 85 33.63 -17.46 -2.07
N GLN A 86 34.53 -18.31 -2.56
CA GLN A 86 34.61 -18.63 -3.99
C GLN A 86 33.35 -19.35 -4.51
N GLU A 87 32.61 -20.04 -3.64
CA GLU A 87 31.31 -20.62 -4.00
C GLU A 87 30.19 -19.60 -3.92
N ASP A 88 29.40 -19.49 -4.99
CA ASP A 88 28.28 -18.57 -5.09
C ASP A 88 27.30 -18.69 -3.92
N GLY A 89 26.97 -17.54 -3.33
CA GLY A 89 26.00 -17.45 -2.25
C GLY A 89 26.49 -18.02 -0.91
N LYS A 90 27.76 -18.42 -0.78
CA LYS A 90 28.38 -18.75 0.51
C LYS A 90 29.24 -17.61 1.02
N TYR A 91 29.15 -17.37 2.32
CA TYR A 91 29.81 -16.26 3.00
C TYR A 91 30.45 -16.73 4.29
N GLN A 92 31.54 -16.07 4.67
CA GLN A 92 32.21 -16.28 5.94
C GLN A 92 31.97 -15.08 6.85
N LEU A 93 31.39 -15.33 8.01
CA LEU A 93 31.34 -14.41 9.14
C LEU A 93 32.59 -14.60 9.99
N GLN A 94 33.35 -13.54 10.18
CA GLN A 94 34.45 -13.45 11.12
C GLN A 94 34.02 -12.64 12.33
N VAL A 95 34.24 -13.16 13.53
CA VAL A 95 34.04 -12.46 14.80
C VAL A 95 35.38 -12.38 15.54
N GLN A 96 35.89 -11.17 15.73
CA GLN A 96 37.08 -10.90 16.53
C GLN A 96 36.75 -11.04 18.02
N LEU A 97 37.51 -11.86 18.72
CA LEU A 97 37.34 -12.07 20.14
C LEU A 97 38.05 -10.98 20.97
N PRO A 98 37.45 -10.52 22.08
CA PRO A 98 38.13 -9.67 23.06
C PRO A 98 39.41 -10.33 23.58
N ARG A 99 40.46 -9.54 23.84
CA ARG A 99 41.78 -10.03 24.30
C ARG A 99 41.71 -11.10 25.40
N PRO A 100 40.89 -10.96 26.46
CA PRO A 100 40.83 -11.96 27.54
C PRO A 100 40.30 -13.34 27.14
N LEU A 101 39.67 -13.46 25.96
CA LEU A 101 39.11 -14.72 25.45
C LEU A 101 40.02 -15.37 24.40
N GLN A 102 41.07 -14.68 23.97
CA GLN A 102 41.89 -15.13 22.83
C GLN A 102 42.75 -16.34 23.18
N ASP A 103 43.25 -16.42 24.42
CA ASP A 103 44.06 -17.56 24.86
C ASP A 103 43.27 -18.87 24.88
N LYS A 104 41.96 -18.79 25.12
CA LYS A 104 41.08 -19.95 25.22
C LYS A 104 40.44 -20.36 23.90
N TYR A 105 40.06 -19.39 23.06
CA TYR A 105 39.23 -19.63 21.87
C TYR A 105 39.87 -19.14 20.57
N GLY A 106 41.14 -18.68 20.63
CA GLY A 106 41.83 -18.07 19.51
C GLY A 106 41.44 -16.60 19.29
N GLN A 107 42.09 -15.95 18.33
CA GLN A 107 41.85 -14.53 18.05
C GLN A 107 40.48 -14.26 17.41
N LYS A 108 39.99 -15.21 16.60
CA LYS A 108 38.82 -15.04 15.72
C LYS A 108 37.98 -16.31 15.68
N ILE A 109 36.66 -16.14 15.67
CA ILE A 109 35.70 -17.20 15.33
C ILE A 109 35.31 -17.03 13.86
N LEU A 110 35.36 -18.11 13.10
CA LEU A 110 34.95 -18.16 11.70
C LEU A 110 33.71 -19.04 11.57
N THR A 111 32.70 -18.59 10.85
CA THR A 111 31.48 -19.35 10.58
C THR A 111 31.06 -19.14 9.14
N VAL A 112 30.67 -20.21 8.47
CA VAL A 112 30.16 -20.16 7.09
C VAL A 112 28.64 -20.20 7.12
N PHE A 113 28.02 -19.39 6.26
CA PHE A 113 26.57 -19.40 6.05
C PHE A 113 26.26 -19.20 4.57
N SER A 114 25.09 -19.66 4.15
CA SER A 114 24.59 -19.46 2.79
C SER A 114 23.46 -18.44 2.76
N VAL A 115 23.47 -17.58 1.75
CA VAL A 115 22.39 -16.65 1.45
C VAL A 115 21.75 -17.11 0.15
N SER A 116 20.57 -17.74 0.27
CA SER A 116 19.77 -18.09 -0.90
C SER A 116 18.98 -16.89 -1.40
N ASN A 117 19.02 -16.70 -2.72
CA ASN A 117 18.06 -15.86 -3.42
C ASN A 117 16.65 -16.48 -3.26
N ARG A 118 15.64 -15.67 -2.97
CA ARG A 118 14.24 -16.14 -2.83
C ARG A 118 13.28 -15.20 -3.55
N ASN A 119 12.47 -15.73 -4.46
CA ASN A 119 11.33 -15.07 -5.12
C ASN A 119 11.62 -13.60 -5.49
N GLY A 120 12.60 -13.39 -6.37
CA GLY A 120 13.02 -12.07 -6.84
C GLY A 120 13.76 -11.20 -5.81
N ARG A 121 14.19 -11.75 -4.66
CA ARG A 121 15.17 -11.11 -3.75
C ARG A 121 16.55 -11.63 -4.10
N TYR A 122 17.34 -10.82 -4.81
CA TYR A 122 18.74 -11.07 -5.13
C TYR A 122 19.65 -10.75 -3.94
N ARG A 123 19.36 -11.39 -2.79
CA ARG A 123 20.03 -11.06 -1.51
C ARG A 123 21.52 -11.36 -1.52
N ALA A 124 21.92 -12.40 -2.26
CA ALA A 124 23.33 -12.70 -2.45
C ALA A 124 23.99 -11.55 -3.21
N THR A 125 23.41 -11.15 -4.35
CA THR A 125 23.88 -10.04 -5.18
C THR A 125 23.94 -8.70 -4.43
N ASP A 126 22.93 -8.38 -3.62
CA ASP A 126 22.92 -7.18 -2.76
C ASP A 126 24.08 -7.20 -1.74
N LEU A 127 24.35 -8.38 -1.16
CA LEU A 127 25.43 -8.57 -0.20
C LEU A 127 26.80 -8.53 -0.88
N ASP A 128 26.95 -9.15 -2.05
CA ASP A 128 28.18 -9.10 -2.86
C ASP A 128 28.49 -7.67 -3.27
N TYR A 129 27.48 -6.93 -3.76
CA TYR A 129 27.62 -5.51 -4.06
C TYR A 129 28.08 -4.73 -2.83
N ALA A 130 27.48 -4.97 -1.67
CA ALA A 130 27.85 -4.29 -0.43
C ALA A 130 29.30 -4.59 -0.01
N ILE A 131 29.73 -5.85 -0.10
CA ILE A 131 31.10 -6.29 0.23
C ILE A 131 32.10 -5.65 -0.75
N ASN A 132 31.87 -5.81 -2.06
CA ASN A 132 32.79 -5.37 -3.11
C ASN A 132 32.93 -3.85 -3.20
N ASN A 133 31.89 -3.09 -2.80
CA ASN A 133 31.89 -1.63 -2.82
C ASN A 133 32.07 -1.00 -1.44
N PHE A 134 32.53 -1.77 -0.45
CA PHE A 134 32.77 -1.33 0.93
C PHE A 134 31.57 -0.57 1.56
N LYS A 135 30.34 -0.98 1.22
CA LYS A 135 29.14 -0.47 1.84
C LYS A 135 29.05 -1.01 3.27
N PRO A 136 28.49 -0.25 4.22
CA PRO A 136 28.45 -0.67 5.61
C PRO A 136 27.46 -1.83 5.75
N ILE A 137 27.91 -2.87 6.46
CA ILE A 137 27.11 -4.06 6.78
C ILE A 137 26.96 -4.08 8.30
N THR A 138 25.74 -3.84 8.79
CA THR A 138 25.42 -4.02 10.21
C THR A 138 25.08 -5.48 10.45
N ILE A 139 25.79 -6.10 11.38
CA ILE A 139 25.68 -7.53 11.68
C ILE A 139 25.04 -7.66 13.06
N SER A 140 23.92 -8.38 13.16
CA SER A 140 23.29 -8.70 14.42
C SER A 140 23.19 -10.21 14.58
N ILE A 141 23.76 -10.71 15.67
CA ILE A 141 23.70 -12.12 16.05
C ILE A 141 22.76 -12.23 17.24
N PHE A 142 21.74 -13.07 17.12
CA PHE A 142 20.77 -13.24 18.19
C PHE A 142 20.20 -14.65 18.22
N ARG A 143 19.80 -15.06 19.42
CA ARG A 143 19.18 -16.35 19.68
C ARG A 143 17.66 -16.25 19.53
N ARG A 144 17.03 -17.29 18.99
CA ARG A 144 15.56 -17.43 18.95
C ARG A 144 15.14 -18.66 19.74
N GLU A 145 14.73 -18.44 20.98
CA GLU A 145 14.23 -19.50 21.88
C GLU A 145 13.09 -20.32 21.25
N HIS A 146 12.11 -19.64 20.62
CA HIS A 146 10.98 -20.29 19.95
C HIS A 146 11.36 -21.09 18.67
N LYS A 147 12.65 -21.11 18.29
CA LYS A 147 13.17 -21.89 17.16
C LYS A 147 14.29 -22.82 17.60
N GLN A 148 13.98 -23.68 18.58
CA GLN A 148 14.93 -24.65 19.14
C GLN A 148 16.20 -23.98 19.68
N ASP A 149 16.06 -22.76 20.19
CA ASP A 149 17.16 -21.99 20.76
C ASP A 149 18.35 -21.72 19.83
N ASN A 150 18.14 -21.76 18.51
CA ASN A 150 19.18 -21.55 17.51
C ASN A 150 19.67 -20.09 17.43
N TRP A 151 20.93 -19.93 17.02
CA TRP A 151 21.54 -18.64 16.70
C TRP A 151 21.26 -18.22 15.26
N TYR A 152 20.97 -16.94 15.06
CA TYR A 152 20.67 -16.34 13.76
C TYR A 152 21.58 -15.14 13.53
N VAL A 153 22.06 -15.02 12.29
CA VAL A 153 22.76 -13.84 11.80
C VAL A 153 21.77 -13.02 10.97
N HIS A 154 21.68 -11.73 11.26
CA HIS A 154 20.93 -10.76 10.48
C HIS A 154 21.85 -9.67 10.00
N LEU A 155 21.92 -9.54 8.68
CA LEU A 155 22.70 -8.54 7.97
C LEU A 155 21.77 -7.43 7.51
N SER A 156 22.18 -6.19 7.74
CA SER A 156 21.50 -5.00 7.22
C SER A 156 22.50 -4.17 6.45
N THR A 157 22.24 -3.94 5.17
CA THR A 157 23.14 -3.23 4.26
C THR A 157 22.37 -2.50 3.16
N TYR A 158 23.10 -1.87 2.25
CA TYR A 158 22.58 -1.13 1.12
C TYR A 158 22.03 -2.09 0.07
N VAL A 159 20.84 -1.78 -0.43
CA VAL A 159 20.26 -2.41 -1.62
C VAL A 159 20.51 -1.45 -2.78
N GLN A 160 21.06 -1.95 -3.87
CA GLN A 160 21.29 -1.13 -5.06
C GLN A 160 19.94 -0.64 -5.63
N GLU A 161 19.87 0.64 -5.99
CA GLU A 161 18.69 1.14 -6.69
C GLU A 161 18.65 0.58 -8.10
N ILE A 162 17.52 -0.02 -8.46
CA ILE A 162 17.29 -0.56 -9.81
C ILE A 162 16.69 0.56 -10.66
N PRO A 163 17.24 0.84 -11.86
CA PRO A 163 16.69 1.86 -12.73
C PRO A 163 15.26 1.52 -13.14
N VAL A 164 14.44 2.54 -13.35
CA VAL A 164 13.07 2.37 -13.83
C VAL A 164 13.11 2.09 -15.32
N VAL A 165 12.76 0.86 -15.71
CA VAL A 165 12.76 0.36 -17.09
C VAL A 165 11.33 0.19 -17.63
N HIS A 166 10.37 -0.17 -16.79
CA HIS A 166 8.96 -0.29 -17.17
C HIS A 166 8.25 1.02 -16.85
N THR A 167 7.86 1.76 -17.89
CA THR A 167 7.36 3.13 -17.78
C THR A 167 6.02 3.29 -18.46
N LYS A 168 5.38 4.43 -18.25
CA LYS A 168 4.07 4.73 -18.87
C LYS A 168 4.08 4.84 -20.40
N LYS A 169 5.27 4.79 -21.04
CA LYS A 169 5.41 4.82 -22.50
C LYS A 169 4.67 3.66 -23.17
N ASN A 170 4.67 2.49 -22.55
CA ASN A 170 4.00 1.28 -23.04
C ASN A 170 2.60 1.09 -22.44
N GLY A 171 1.99 2.16 -21.92
CA GLY A 171 0.71 2.09 -21.22
C GLY A 171 0.85 2.03 -19.71
N CYS A 172 -0.24 1.72 -19.01
CA CYS A 172 -0.29 1.73 -17.56
C CYS A 172 -1.33 0.77 -17.00
N ILE A 173 -0.95 0.00 -15.98
CA ILE A 173 -1.86 -0.77 -15.14
C ILE A 173 -2.43 0.14 -14.06
N GLY A 174 -3.72 0.46 -14.14
CA GLY A 174 -4.44 1.09 -13.03
C GLY A 174 -4.90 0.03 -12.02
N ILE A 175 -4.78 0.33 -10.74
CA ILE A 175 -5.27 -0.54 -9.66
C ILE A 175 -6.21 0.23 -8.75
N ASP A 176 -7.44 -0.25 -8.62
CA ASP A 176 -8.42 0.20 -7.63
C ASP A 176 -8.43 -0.76 -6.43
N PHE A 177 -8.15 -0.23 -5.24
CA PHE A 177 -8.10 -1.01 -4.01
C PHE A 177 -9.38 -0.77 -3.19
N ASN A 178 -10.27 -1.74 -3.21
CA ASN A 178 -11.47 -1.74 -2.38
C ASN A 178 -11.31 -2.66 -1.16
N ALA A 179 -12.25 -2.54 -0.22
CA ALA A 179 -12.27 -3.40 0.97
C ALA A 179 -12.42 -4.88 0.59
N ASP A 180 -13.29 -5.16 -0.39
CA ASP A 180 -13.74 -6.49 -0.75
C ASP A 180 -13.13 -7.02 -2.07
N SER A 181 -12.49 -6.15 -2.86
CA SER A 181 -11.82 -6.54 -4.12
C SER A 181 -10.61 -5.67 -4.43
N ILE A 182 -9.69 -6.19 -5.25
CA ILE A 182 -8.66 -5.40 -5.92
C ILE A 182 -8.90 -5.54 -7.42
N SER A 183 -9.22 -4.43 -8.08
CA SER A 183 -9.45 -4.42 -9.51
C SER A 183 -8.21 -3.89 -10.23
N VAL A 184 -7.79 -4.60 -11.26
CA VAL A 184 -6.61 -4.32 -12.08
C VAL A 184 -7.07 -4.11 -13.52
N THR A 185 -6.55 -3.06 -14.17
CA THR A 185 -6.86 -2.80 -15.58
C THR A 185 -5.63 -2.27 -16.29
N TYR A 186 -5.15 -2.98 -17.30
CA TYR A 186 -4.11 -2.50 -18.19
C TYR A 186 -4.72 -1.62 -19.28
N VAL A 187 -4.17 -0.43 -19.40
CA VAL A 187 -4.56 0.60 -20.36
C VAL A 187 -3.37 0.86 -21.27
N LYS A 188 -3.53 0.65 -22.57
CA LYS A 188 -2.52 1.00 -23.56
C LYS A 188 -2.27 2.52 -23.60
N TRP A 189 -1.18 2.93 -24.24
CA TRP A 189 -0.82 4.34 -24.43
C TRP A 189 -1.91 5.16 -25.12
N ASP A 190 -2.74 4.53 -25.98
CA ASP A 190 -3.88 5.13 -26.67
C ASP A 190 -5.14 5.26 -25.77
N GLY A 191 -5.10 4.66 -24.58
CA GLY A 191 -6.19 4.68 -23.61
C GLY A 191 -7.19 3.53 -23.72
N ASN A 192 -6.96 2.57 -24.63
CA ASN A 192 -7.79 1.38 -24.77
C ASN A 192 -7.44 0.31 -23.74
N ILE A 193 -8.43 -0.50 -23.37
CA ILE A 193 -8.27 -1.61 -22.43
C ILE A 193 -7.74 -2.81 -23.21
N GLU A 194 -6.74 -3.49 -22.65
CA GLU A 194 -6.23 -4.75 -23.21
C GLU A 194 -6.24 -5.89 -22.17
N TYR A 195 -6.22 -5.57 -20.88
CA TYR A 195 -6.36 -6.56 -19.83
C TYR A 195 -7.18 -6.01 -18.66
N LEU A 196 -8.00 -6.88 -18.06
CA LEU A 196 -8.77 -6.60 -16.85
C LEU A 196 -8.79 -7.83 -15.94
N GLU A 197 -8.71 -7.59 -14.64
CA GLU A 197 -8.82 -8.63 -13.63
C GLU A 197 -9.49 -8.02 -12.39
N ASP A 198 -10.39 -8.75 -11.74
CA ASP A 198 -10.97 -8.35 -10.47
C ASP A 198 -10.77 -9.45 -9.43
N ILE A 199 -9.88 -9.19 -8.48
CA ILE A 199 -9.45 -10.16 -7.50
C ILE A 199 -10.33 -9.98 -6.25
N SER A 200 -11.29 -10.88 -6.09
CA SER A 200 -12.15 -10.93 -4.90
C SER A 200 -11.34 -11.23 -3.63
N ARG A 201 -11.74 -10.62 -2.50
CA ARG A 201 -11.07 -10.76 -1.21
C ARG A 201 -11.98 -11.38 -0.17
N GLU A 202 -11.72 -12.63 0.15
CA GLU A 202 -12.36 -13.28 1.29
C GLU A 202 -11.49 -13.11 2.55
N TRP A 203 -11.67 -12.00 3.26
CA TRP A 203 -11.01 -11.80 4.55
C TRP A 203 -11.60 -12.63 5.69
N LYS A 204 -12.79 -13.21 5.48
CA LYS A 204 -13.50 -13.99 6.50
C LYS A 204 -12.61 -15.16 6.93
N ASN A 205 -12.49 -15.34 8.24
CA ASN A 205 -11.69 -16.40 8.88
C ASN A 205 -10.16 -16.36 8.60
N GLN A 206 -9.61 -15.26 8.07
CA GLN A 206 -8.17 -15.13 7.86
C GLN A 206 -7.46 -14.37 8.99
N THR A 207 -6.36 -14.95 9.48
CA THR A 207 -5.42 -14.27 10.40
C THR A 207 -4.75 -13.08 9.72
N THR A 208 -4.26 -12.10 10.51
CA THR A 208 -3.52 -10.95 9.97
C THR A 208 -2.32 -11.37 9.11
N GLY A 209 -1.65 -12.48 9.46
CA GLY A 209 -0.52 -13.02 8.69
C GLY A 209 -0.94 -13.56 7.32
N GLN A 210 -2.04 -14.33 7.25
CA GLN A 210 -2.60 -14.82 5.98
C GLN A 210 -3.04 -13.66 5.08
N ARG A 211 -3.68 -12.64 5.66
CA ARG A 211 -4.09 -11.44 4.92
C ARG A 211 -2.91 -10.71 4.29
N GLN A 212 -1.83 -10.53 5.05
CA GLN A 212 -0.59 -9.94 4.55
C GLN A 212 0.05 -10.79 3.43
N ALA A 213 0.00 -12.12 3.54
CA ALA A 213 0.50 -13.01 2.50
C ALA A 213 -0.31 -12.89 1.21
N SER A 214 -1.65 -12.88 1.30
CA SER A 214 -2.54 -12.67 0.15
C SER A 214 -2.25 -11.32 -0.54
N ILE A 215 -2.13 -10.23 0.22
CA ILE A 215 -1.76 -8.92 -0.34
C ILE A 215 -0.43 -8.98 -1.10
N ARG A 216 0.58 -9.68 -0.53
CA ARG A 216 1.89 -9.82 -1.18
C ARG A 216 1.80 -10.61 -2.49
N ASN A 217 0.96 -11.65 -2.55
CA ASN A 217 0.75 -12.42 -3.77
C ASN A 217 0.12 -11.56 -4.87
N ILE A 218 -0.91 -10.79 -4.53
CA ILE A 218 -1.57 -9.88 -5.49
C ILE A 218 -0.58 -8.81 -5.98
N VAL A 219 0.24 -8.24 -5.10
CA VAL A 219 1.29 -7.30 -5.51
C VAL A 219 2.31 -7.96 -6.43
N CYS A 220 2.72 -9.20 -6.17
CA CYS A 220 3.61 -9.94 -7.08
C CYS A 220 2.97 -10.12 -8.45
N GLN A 221 1.68 -10.48 -8.52
CA GLN A 221 0.95 -10.62 -9.77
C GLN A 221 0.83 -9.29 -10.52
N ALA A 222 0.48 -8.20 -9.84
CA ALA A 222 0.38 -6.88 -10.47
C ALA A 222 1.71 -6.39 -11.05
N VAL A 223 2.82 -6.63 -10.34
CA VAL A 223 4.17 -6.29 -10.83
C VAL A 223 4.60 -7.21 -11.96
N PHE A 224 4.29 -8.50 -11.90
CA PHE A 224 4.53 -9.43 -13.00
C PHE A 224 3.79 -9.01 -14.28
N LEU A 225 2.53 -8.58 -14.18
CA LEU A 225 1.79 -8.02 -15.31
C LEU A 225 2.45 -6.74 -15.84
N ALA A 226 2.99 -5.89 -14.97
CA ALA A 226 3.69 -4.68 -15.38
C ALA A 226 5.00 -4.99 -16.12
N GLU A 227 5.74 -6.01 -15.69
CA GLU A 227 6.92 -6.52 -16.41
C GLU A 227 6.50 -7.10 -17.77
N PHE A 228 5.44 -7.91 -17.82
CA PHE A 228 4.92 -8.53 -19.05
C PHE A 228 4.46 -7.51 -20.09
N PHE A 229 3.72 -6.48 -19.68
CA PHE A 229 3.30 -5.38 -20.56
C PHE A 229 4.34 -4.26 -20.69
N GLU A 230 5.49 -4.40 -20.03
CA GLU A 230 6.57 -3.42 -19.96
C GLU A 230 6.11 -2.00 -19.57
N CYS A 231 5.13 -1.90 -18.68
CA CYS A 231 4.37 -0.68 -18.44
C CYS A 231 4.48 -0.15 -17.00
N ALA A 232 3.96 1.06 -16.75
CA ALA A 232 3.86 1.62 -15.40
C ALA A 232 2.68 1.04 -14.61
N ILE A 233 2.73 1.14 -13.28
CA ILE A 233 1.57 0.90 -12.41
C ILE A 233 1.07 2.22 -11.83
N ALA A 234 -0.26 2.42 -11.82
CA ALA A 234 -0.91 3.57 -11.22
C ALA A 234 -1.84 3.18 -10.07
N ILE A 235 -1.73 3.95 -8.98
CA ILE A 235 -2.62 3.84 -7.81
C ILE A 235 -3.08 5.22 -7.36
N GLU A 236 -4.17 5.26 -6.61
CA GLU A 236 -4.60 6.50 -5.97
C GLU A 236 -3.61 7.03 -4.91
N SER A 237 -3.46 8.35 -4.86
CA SER A 237 -2.82 9.07 -3.77
C SER A 237 -3.81 9.22 -2.61
N LEU A 238 -3.93 8.18 -1.78
CA LEU A 238 -4.76 8.21 -0.59
C LEU A 238 -4.03 8.90 0.57
N ASP A 239 -4.53 10.08 0.98
CA ASP A 239 -4.11 10.75 2.21
C ASP A 239 -4.98 10.27 3.40
N PHE A 240 -4.46 9.27 4.12
CA PHE A 240 -5.14 8.70 5.29
C PHE A 240 -5.23 9.67 6.48
N SER A 241 -4.50 10.79 6.45
CA SER A 241 -4.47 11.78 7.54
C SER A 241 -5.86 12.40 7.74
N LYS A 242 -6.53 12.74 6.63
CA LYS A 242 -7.86 13.39 6.63
C LYS A 242 -8.99 12.43 6.97
N LYS A 243 -8.92 11.16 6.54
CA LYS A 243 -9.92 10.13 6.85
C LYS A 243 -9.86 9.68 8.33
N LYS A 244 -8.64 9.57 8.90
CA LYS A 244 -8.45 9.23 10.33
C LYS A 244 -9.02 10.28 11.30
N ALA A 245 -9.20 11.54 10.87
CA ALA A 245 -9.71 12.62 11.71
C ALA A 245 -11.25 12.60 11.88
N LYS A 246 -12.00 12.00 10.95
CA LYS A 246 -13.48 11.97 10.94
C LYS A 246 -14.11 10.77 11.67
N MET A 247 -13.33 10.05 12.48
CA MET A 247 -13.73 8.77 13.09
C MET A 247 -14.65 8.95 14.32
N SER A 248 -15.97 8.82 14.15
CA SER A 248 -16.96 8.70 15.24
C SER A 248 -17.91 7.52 15.03
N GLY A 249 -17.68 6.40 15.75
CA GLY A 249 -18.60 5.25 15.84
C GLY A 249 -17.88 3.90 15.99
N TYR A 250 -18.14 3.10 17.03
CA TYR A 250 -17.27 1.99 17.49
C TYR A 250 -17.10 0.83 16.48
N CYS A 251 -18.19 0.33 15.85
CA CYS A 251 -18.10 -0.81 14.91
C CYS A 251 -17.60 -0.42 13.50
N LYS A 252 -18.05 0.72 12.97
CA LYS A 252 -17.61 1.23 11.66
C LYS A 252 -16.11 1.60 11.67
N VAL A 253 -15.64 2.15 12.80
CA VAL A 253 -14.23 2.48 13.04
C VAL A 253 -13.32 1.27 12.95
N TYR A 254 -13.75 0.11 13.48
CA TYR A 254 -12.91 -1.10 13.45
C TYR A 254 -12.74 -1.65 12.03
N ASN A 255 -13.83 -1.78 11.28
CA ASN A 255 -13.79 -2.25 9.89
C ASN A 255 -13.05 -1.26 8.97
N GLU A 256 -13.24 0.05 9.15
CA GLU A 256 -12.49 1.07 8.43
C GLU A 256 -11.00 1.08 8.82
N MET A 257 -10.65 0.79 10.08
CA MET A 257 -9.27 0.69 10.52
C MET A 257 -8.57 -0.53 9.90
N LEU A 258 -9.25 -1.68 9.85
CA LEU A 258 -8.75 -2.88 9.18
C LEU A 258 -8.58 -2.68 7.67
N SER A 259 -9.53 -1.98 7.04
CA SER A 259 -9.44 -1.57 5.64
C SER A 259 -8.21 -0.67 5.42
N ASN A 260 -8.06 0.40 6.22
CA ASN A 260 -6.93 1.32 6.13
C ASN A 260 -5.57 0.65 6.39
N LEU A 261 -5.50 -0.30 7.32
CA LEU A 261 -4.27 -1.08 7.56
C LEU A 261 -3.92 -1.92 6.33
N SER A 262 -4.92 -2.57 5.72
CA SER A 262 -4.74 -3.39 4.52
C SER A 262 -4.31 -2.53 3.32
N THR A 263 -4.87 -1.34 3.14
CA THR A 263 -4.46 -0.41 2.07
C THR A 263 -3.05 0.11 2.29
N GLY A 264 -2.66 0.42 3.53
CA GLY A 264 -1.29 0.81 3.88
C GLY A 264 -0.28 -0.28 3.54
N ILE A 265 -0.54 -1.52 3.98
CA ILE A 265 0.30 -2.68 3.70
C ILE A 265 0.41 -2.93 2.18
N PHE A 266 -0.69 -2.84 1.45
CA PHE A 266 -0.69 -2.99 -0.01
C PHE A 266 0.20 -1.96 -0.68
N ARG A 267 0.04 -0.68 -0.33
CA ARG A 267 0.83 0.42 -0.90
C ARG A 267 2.32 0.27 -0.60
N GLU A 268 2.68 0.00 0.64
CA GLU A 268 4.09 -0.20 1.04
C GLU A 268 4.71 -1.40 0.33
N THR A 269 3.96 -2.50 0.23
CA THR A 269 4.41 -3.71 -0.46
C THR A 269 4.56 -3.46 -1.96
N LEU A 270 3.61 -2.77 -2.59
CA LEU A 270 3.64 -2.42 -4.01
C LEU A 270 4.80 -1.47 -4.33
N GLU A 271 4.99 -0.42 -3.54
CA GLU A 271 6.10 0.53 -3.72
C GLU A 271 7.47 -0.16 -3.57
N SER A 272 7.61 -1.02 -2.55
CA SER A 272 8.83 -1.82 -2.38
C SER A 272 9.06 -2.78 -3.54
N ARG A 273 8.01 -3.37 -4.11
CA ARG A 273 8.12 -4.34 -5.20
C ARG A 273 8.41 -3.65 -6.53
N CYS A 274 7.73 -2.55 -6.85
CA CYS A 274 7.97 -1.76 -8.06
C CYS A 274 9.42 -1.27 -8.11
N ARG A 275 9.94 -0.70 -7.00
CA ARG A 275 11.35 -0.27 -6.90
C ARG A 275 12.34 -1.42 -7.15
N ARG A 276 11.98 -2.64 -6.77
CA ARG A 276 12.84 -3.83 -6.90
C ARG A 276 12.82 -4.47 -8.28
N PHE A 277 11.93 -4.04 -9.17
CA PHE A 277 11.82 -4.55 -10.54
C PHE A 277 11.87 -3.43 -11.58
N GLY A 278 12.27 -2.22 -11.18
CA GLY A 278 12.34 -1.09 -12.11
C GLY A 278 10.98 -0.72 -12.72
N VAL A 279 9.87 -0.94 -12.01
CA VAL A 279 8.53 -0.53 -12.46
C VAL A 279 8.20 0.87 -11.96
N GLU A 280 7.79 1.76 -12.86
CA GLU A 280 7.32 3.11 -12.53
C GLU A 280 6.00 3.02 -11.73
N LEU A 281 5.99 3.54 -10.50
CA LEU A 281 4.77 3.64 -9.70
C LEU A 281 4.24 5.07 -9.68
N ILE A 282 3.11 5.30 -10.35
CA ILE A 282 2.46 6.60 -10.50
C ILE A 282 1.34 6.74 -9.47
N LYS A 283 1.38 7.82 -8.69
CA LYS A 283 0.35 8.16 -7.70
C LYS A 283 -0.55 9.25 -8.29
N VAL A 284 -1.81 8.93 -8.57
CA VAL A 284 -2.76 9.88 -9.18
C VAL A 284 -3.72 10.46 -8.15
N ASN A 285 -4.31 11.62 -8.43
CA ASN A 285 -5.35 12.18 -7.56
C ASN A 285 -6.56 11.22 -7.52
N PRO A 286 -7.15 10.89 -6.35
CA PRO A 286 -8.35 10.04 -6.26
C PRO A 286 -9.67 10.74 -6.64
N ALA A 287 -9.65 12.02 -6.98
CA ALA A 287 -10.87 12.79 -7.23
C ALA A 287 -11.75 12.14 -8.29
N PHE A 288 -12.96 11.75 -7.87
CA PHE A 288 -14.05 11.23 -8.71
C PHE A 288 -13.73 9.98 -9.54
N THR A 289 -12.64 9.25 -9.28
CA THR A 289 -12.23 8.06 -10.03
C THR A 289 -13.37 7.05 -10.19
N SER A 290 -14.04 6.71 -9.09
CA SER A 290 -15.18 5.80 -9.12
C SER A 290 -16.37 6.37 -9.91
N VAL A 291 -16.71 7.65 -9.73
CA VAL A 291 -17.87 8.26 -10.43
C VAL A 291 -17.63 8.33 -11.94
N ILE A 292 -16.42 8.76 -12.34
CA ILE A 292 -16.01 8.80 -13.74
C ILE A 292 -16.06 7.38 -14.33
N GLY A 293 -15.54 6.39 -13.60
CA GLY A 293 -15.55 4.99 -14.04
C GLY A 293 -16.97 4.50 -14.31
N MET A 294 -17.87 4.72 -13.35
CA MET A 294 -19.27 4.31 -13.47
C MET A 294 -20.01 4.98 -14.63
N ILE A 295 -19.79 6.28 -14.86
CA ILE A 295 -20.50 7.03 -15.91
C ILE A 295 -19.89 6.80 -17.30
N ASN A 296 -18.56 6.87 -17.44
CA ASN A 296 -17.92 6.84 -18.75
C ASN A 296 -17.66 5.43 -19.26
N TYR A 297 -17.46 4.45 -18.38
CA TYR A 297 -16.83 3.19 -18.77
C TYR A 297 -17.59 1.92 -18.39
N MET A 298 -18.38 1.90 -17.31
CA MET A 298 -19.13 0.68 -16.94
C MET A 298 -20.04 0.19 -18.06
N ALA A 299 -20.97 1.03 -18.52
CA ALA A 299 -21.91 0.66 -19.57
C ALA A 299 -21.21 0.46 -20.93
N LYS A 300 -20.17 1.27 -21.20
CA LYS A 300 -19.45 1.25 -22.48
C LYS A 300 -18.68 -0.05 -22.71
N TYR A 301 -18.08 -0.59 -21.65
CA TYR A 301 -17.16 -1.73 -21.72
C TYR A 301 -17.65 -2.94 -20.91
N GLY A 302 -18.87 -2.91 -20.37
CA GLY A 302 -19.41 -4.00 -19.53
C GLY A 302 -18.64 -4.20 -18.22
N LEU A 303 -18.03 -3.14 -17.68
CA LEU A 303 -17.14 -3.24 -16.51
C LEU A 303 -17.91 -3.21 -15.20
N ASN A 304 -17.34 -3.84 -14.18
CA ASN A 304 -17.77 -3.62 -12.81
C ASN A 304 -17.24 -2.27 -12.28
N SER A 305 -17.76 -1.80 -11.14
CA SER A 305 -17.40 -0.47 -10.64
C SER A 305 -15.92 -0.32 -10.28
N GLY A 306 -15.25 -1.40 -9.88
CA GLY A 306 -13.84 -1.39 -9.49
C GLY A 306 -12.91 -1.39 -10.70
N THR A 307 -13.15 -2.27 -11.70
CA THR A 307 -12.36 -2.26 -12.95
C THR A 307 -12.59 -0.98 -13.75
N ALA A 308 -13.80 -0.41 -13.71
CA ALA A 308 -14.05 0.90 -14.29
C ALA A 308 -13.29 2.03 -13.56
N ALA A 309 -13.11 1.97 -12.24
CA ALA A 309 -12.29 2.92 -11.49
C ALA A 309 -10.79 2.71 -11.76
N ALA A 310 -10.34 1.46 -11.84
CA ALA A 310 -8.97 1.08 -12.20
C ALA A 310 -8.60 1.62 -13.59
N LEU A 311 -9.50 1.52 -14.57
CA LEU A 311 -9.34 2.13 -15.89
C LEU A 311 -9.11 3.65 -15.81
N VAL A 312 -9.91 4.35 -15.01
CA VAL A 312 -9.74 5.80 -14.80
C VAL A 312 -8.36 6.10 -14.20
N ILE A 313 -7.94 5.34 -13.18
CA ILE A 313 -6.63 5.48 -12.56
C ILE A 313 -5.49 5.32 -13.58
N GLY A 314 -5.56 4.30 -14.44
CA GLY A 314 -4.58 4.06 -15.51
C GLY A 314 -4.58 5.18 -16.56
N ARG A 315 -5.75 5.57 -17.06
CA ARG A 315 -5.90 6.68 -18.03
C ARG A 315 -5.38 8.01 -17.48
N ARG A 316 -5.63 8.29 -16.20
CA ARG A 316 -5.16 9.49 -15.51
C ARG A 316 -3.64 9.53 -15.42
N ALA A 317 -3.00 8.40 -15.16
CA ALA A 317 -1.54 8.28 -15.14
C ALA A 317 -0.91 8.55 -16.52
N LEU A 318 -1.63 8.17 -17.58
CA LEU A 318 -1.30 8.48 -18.98
C LEU A 318 -1.67 9.91 -19.41
N LYS A 319 -2.20 10.74 -18.50
CA LYS A 319 -2.65 12.12 -18.76
C LYS A 319 -3.77 12.21 -19.82
N LEU A 320 -4.58 11.16 -19.96
CA LEU A 320 -5.71 11.14 -20.87
C LEU A 320 -6.92 11.86 -20.26
N SER A 321 -7.72 12.49 -21.12
CA SER A 321 -8.89 13.26 -20.70
C SER A 321 -10.02 12.35 -20.20
N GLU A 322 -10.70 12.82 -19.16
CA GLU A 322 -11.83 12.18 -18.47
C GLU A 322 -13.04 13.12 -18.48
N LYS A 323 -13.32 13.71 -19.64
CA LYS A 323 -14.44 14.65 -19.79
C LYS A 323 -15.76 14.00 -19.42
N ILE A 324 -16.63 14.82 -18.86
CA ILE A 324 -18.02 14.45 -18.62
C ILE A 324 -18.77 14.30 -19.95
N PRO A 325 -19.71 13.34 -20.08
CA PRO A 325 -20.56 13.22 -21.26
C PRO A 325 -21.27 14.54 -21.56
N LYS A 326 -21.30 14.97 -22.82
CA LYS A 326 -21.87 16.27 -23.23
C LYS A 326 -23.32 16.46 -22.76
N CYS A 327 -24.13 15.40 -22.77
CA CYS A 327 -25.50 15.47 -22.30
C CYS A 327 -25.62 15.84 -20.82
N LEU A 328 -24.63 15.57 -19.97
CA LEU A 328 -24.64 15.97 -18.56
C LEU A 328 -24.11 17.39 -18.32
N LEU A 329 -23.57 18.06 -19.33
CA LEU A 329 -23.14 19.46 -19.23
C LEU A 329 -24.35 20.39 -19.21
N ARG A 330 -24.25 21.50 -18.47
CA ARG A 330 -25.25 22.57 -18.47
C ARG A 330 -24.71 23.81 -19.16
N PRO A 331 -25.57 24.73 -19.63
CA PRO A 331 -25.13 26.00 -20.20
C PRO A 331 -24.22 26.81 -19.24
N GLU A 332 -24.43 26.72 -17.92
CA GLU A 332 -23.60 27.44 -16.94
C GLU A 332 -22.23 26.79 -16.67
N ASP A 333 -21.91 25.69 -17.34
CA ASP A 333 -20.71 24.89 -17.13
C ASP A 333 -19.57 25.22 -18.12
N VAL A 334 -19.82 26.09 -19.12
CA VAL A 334 -18.93 26.42 -20.26
C VAL A 334 -17.53 26.92 -19.84
N ASN A 335 -17.41 27.59 -18.69
CA ASN A 335 -16.14 28.14 -18.18
C ASN A 335 -15.62 27.44 -16.91
N LYS A 336 -16.19 26.28 -16.54
CA LYS A 336 -15.80 25.57 -15.31
C LYS A 336 -14.85 24.42 -15.64
N HIS A 337 -13.89 24.21 -14.74
CA HIS A 337 -13.00 23.04 -14.79
C HIS A 337 -13.80 21.73 -14.68
N ASP A 338 -13.39 20.68 -15.40
CA ASP A 338 -14.07 19.37 -15.46
C ASP A 338 -14.41 18.79 -14.08
N TRP A 339 -13.52 18.96 -13.09
CA TRP A 339 -13.76 18.48 -11.72
C TRP A 339 -14.95 19.15 -11.02
N SER A 340 -15.31 20.37 -11.40
CA SER A 340 -16.52 21.03 -10.89
C SER A 340 -17.78 20.35 -11.42
N HIS A 341 -17.76 19.91 -12.69
CA HIS A 341 -18.87 19.14 -13.27
C HIS A 341 -18.99 17.77 -12.61
N TRP A 342 -17.87 17.06 -12.44
CA TRP A 342 -17.84 15.76 -11.75
C TRP A 342 -18.26 15.87 -10.28
N ARG A 343 -17.92 16.97 -9.60
CA ARG A 343 -18.40 17.24 -8.24
C ARG A 343 -19.92 17.32 -8.19
N ARG A 344 -20.55 17.99 -9.15
CA ARG A 344 -22.02 18.10 -9.23
C ARG A 344 -22.65 16.72 -9.40
N VAL A 345 -22.18 15.94 -10.36
CA VAL A 345 -22.68 14.57 -10.59
C VAL A 345 -22.51 13.70 -9.34
N ALA A 346 -21.33 13.74 -8.73
CA ALA A 346 -21.06 13.00 -7.50
C ALA A 346 -21.98 13.41 -6.34
N SER A 347 -22.24 14.71 -6.18
CA SER A 347 -23.17 15.22 -5.16
C SER A 347 -24.60 14.76 -5.41
N PHE A 348 -25.06 14.77 -6.66
CA PHE A 348 -26.40 14.28 -7.02
C PHE A 348 -26.56 12.79 -6.73
N ILE A 349 -25.60 11.96 -7.18
CA ILE A 349 -25.57 10.51 -6.90
C ILE A 349 -25.67 10.25 -5.40
N LYS A 350 -24.93 11.03 -4.60
CA LYS A 350 -24.93 10.92 -3.14
C LYS A 350 -26.25 11.39 -2.52
N LEU A 351 -26.82 12.50 -2.97
CA LEU A 351 -28.07 13.05 -2.45
C LEU A 351 -29.24 12.08 -2.64
N HIS A 352 -29.32 11.47 -3.83
CA HIS A 352 -30.38 10.53 -4.18
C HIS A 352 -30.04 9.07 -3.83
N SER A 353 -28.92 8.82 -3.15
CA SER A 353 -28.49 7.48 -2.73
C SER A 353 -28.50 6.42 -3.85
N ILE A 354 -28.10 6.82 -5.05
CA ILE A 354 -28.17 6.00 -6.26
C ILE A 354 -27.20 4.82 -6.12
N ARG A 355 -27.69 3.60 -6.32
CA ARG A 355 -26.87 2.39 -6.22
C ARG A 355 -25.92 2.31 -7.42
N ARG A 356 -24.71 1.79 -7.18
CA ARG A 356 -23.69 1.62 -8.24
C ARG A 356 -24.21 0.80 -9.43
N THR A 357 -25.03 -0.22 -9.17
CA THR A 357 -25.63 -1.07 -10.21
C THR A 357 -26.58 -0.30 -11.13
N GLN A 358 -27.30 0.70 -10.61
CA GLN A 358 -28.20 1.54 -11.42
C GLN A 358 -27.42 2.42 -12.40
N LEU A 359 -26.17 2.77 -12.09
CA LEU A 359 -25.33 3.59 -12.96
C LEU A 359 -24.87 2.86 -14.23
N PHE A 360 -25.13 1.55 -14.36
CA PHE A 360 -25.03 0.88 -15.66
C PHE A 360 -26.02 1.47 -16.68
N GLN A 361 -27.17 1.96 -16.22
CA GLN A 361 -28.13 2.73 -17.01
C GLN A 361 -28.17 4.20 -16.55
N TRP A 362 -27.00 4.79 -16.31
CA TRP A 362 -26.91 6.13 -15.70
C TRP A 362 -27.71 7.19 -16.46
N ARG A 363 -27.89 7.08 -17.78
CA ARG A 363 -28.65 8.07 -18.57
C ARG A 363 -30.08 8.20 -18.04
N LYS A 364 -30.79 7.08 -17.91
CA LYS A 364 -32.15 7.03 -17.36
C LYS A 364 -32.20 7.50 -15.91
N VAL A 365 -31.21 7.07 -15.12
CA VAL A 365 -31.14 7.33 -13.68
C VAL A 365 -30.82 8.80 -13.37
N LEU A 366 -30.05 9.44 -14.25
CA LEU A 366 -29.65 10.84 -14.13
C LEU A 366 -30.49 11.77 -15.01
N GLU A 367 -31.63 11.30 -15.55
CA GLU A 367 -32.61 12.18 -16.23
C GLU A 367 -33.02 13.34 -15.32
N GLY A 368 -33.10 13.15 -14.00
CA GLY A 368 -33.32 14.22 -13.03
C GLY A 368 -32.27 15.33 -13.05
N ILE A 369 -31.01 15.03 -13.38
CA ILE A 369 -29.96 16.06 -13.59
C ILE A 369 -30.22 16.84 -14.88
N LEU A 370 -30.71 16.15 -15.92
CA LEU A 370 -31.04 16.72 -17.22
C LEU A 370 -32.32 17.56 -17.17
N THR A 371 -33.27 17.21 -16.30
CA THR A 371 -34.58 17.87 -16.18
C THR A 371 -34.64 18.91 -15.06
N HIS A 372 -33.68 18.93 -14.12
CA HIS A 372 -33.59 20.03 -13.14
C HIS A 372 -33.28 21.40 -13.78
N SER A 373 -32.90 21.45 -15.06
CA SER A 373 -32.88 22.70 -15.85
C SER A 373 -34.28 23.19 -16.27
N LEU A 374 -35.32 22.35 -16.18
CA LEU A 374 -36.71 22.74 -16.48
C LEU A 374 -37.52 23.15 -15.23
N TRP A 375 -37.03 22.87 -14.02
CA TRP A 375 -37.75 23.16 -12.77
C TRP A 375 -37.01 24.12 -11.81
N ALA A 376 -35.80 24.56 -12.17
CA ALA A 376 -35.11 25.63 -11.43
C ALA A 376 -35.64 27.04 -11.76
N GLU A 377 -36.49 27.19 -12.79
CA GLU A 377 -37.10 28.48 -13.17
C GLU A 377 -38.54 28.67 -12.67
N THR A 378 -39.17 27.67 -12.05
CA THR A 378 -40.55 27.80 -11.53
C THR A 378 -40.64 28.44 -10.14
N SER A 379 -39.56 29.00 -9.60
CA SER A 379 -39.55 29.71 -8.30
C SER A 379 -39.32 31.22 -8.39
N CYS A 380 -39.44 31.85 -9.57
CA CYS A 380 -39.55 33.30 -9.66
C CYS A 380 -40.52 33.73 -10.77
N ARG A 381 -41.55 34.50 -10.38
CA ARG A 381 -42.65 34.97 -11.23
C ARG A 381 -42.17 35.84 -12.41
N ARG A 382 -42.88 35.67 -13.54
CA ARG A 382 -43.17 36.62 -14.66
C ARG A 382 -42.03 36.97 -15.64
N ARG A 383 -42.03 36.34 -16.82
CA ARG A 383 -42.48 36.91 -18.13
C ARG A 383 -42.16 35.96 -19.31
N GLN A 384 -43.22 35.61 -20.04
CA GLN A 384 -43.33 35.34 -21.49
C GLN A 384 -42.43 34.32 -22.21
N ASN A 385 -43.09 33.23 -22.62
CA ASN A 385 -43.13 32.63 -23.97
C ASN A 385 -42.07 33.07 -24.99
N PHE A 386 -41.20 32.14 -25.39
CA PHE A 386 -40.97 31.64 -26.76
C PHE A 386 -39.76 30.69 -26.70
N LEU A 387 -39.74 29.63 -27.54
CA LEU A 387 -38.71 28.56 -27.66
C LEU A 387 -38.99 27.26 -26.88
N CYS A 388 -40.12 26.61 -27.17
CA CYS A 388 -40.39 25.24 -26.74
C CYS A 388 -40.79 24.33 -27.93
N GLU A 389 -40.02 24.33 -29.03
CA GLU A 389 -40.27 23.38 -30.14
C GLU A 389 -39.01 22.83 -30.85
N TYR A 390 -37.80 23.33 -30.59
CA TYR A 390 -36.63 22.95 -31.39
C TYR A 390 -35.81 21.76 -30.84
N THR A 391 -35.92 21.41 -29.56
CA THR A 391 -35.06 20.41 -28.90
C THR A 391 -35.67 19.00 -28.81
N LEU A 392 -36.98 18.83 -29.04
CA LEU A 392 -37.63 17.51 -28.98
C LEU A 392 -37.55 16.70 -30.29
N LYS A 393 -37.23 17.35 -31.42
CA LYS A 393 -37.09 16.67 -32.73
C LYS A 393 -35.72 16.04 -33.00
N GLN A 394 -34.66 16.41 -32.28
CA GLN A 394 -33.33 15.81 -32.49
C GLN A 394 -33.10 14.52 -31.68
N VAL A 395 -33.72 14.38 -30.50
CA VAL A 395 -33.57 13.17 -29.66
C VAL A 395 -34.38 11.99 -30.20
N SER A 396 -35.47 12.26 -30.92
CA SER A 396 -36.30 11.23 -31.56
C SER A 396 -35.68 10.66 -32.85
N ASN A 397 -34.92 11.46 -33.61
CA ASN A 397 -34.33 11.01 -34.89
C ASN A 397 -33.04 10.17 -34.73
N GLU A 398 -32.25 10.34 -33.66
CA GLU A 398 -31.07 9.50 -33.42
C GLU A 398 -31.42 8.11 -32.85
N ILE A 399 -32.54 7.98 -32.14
CA ILE A 399 -33.00 6.68 -31.61
C ILE A 399 -33.48 5.78 -32.76
N ILE A 400 -34.12 6.35 -33.80
CA ILE A 400 -34.61 5.60 -34.96
C ILE A 400 -33.45 5.10 -35.87
N CYS A 401 -32.33 5.83 -35.97
CA CYS A 401 -31.18 5.36 -36.75
C CYS A 401 -30.40 4.22 -36.08
N SER A 402 -30.45 4.08 -34.75
CA SER A 402 -29.78 2.98 -34.04
C SER A 402 -30.50 1.64 -34.14
N HIS A 403 -31.81 1.63 -34.40
CA HIS A 403 -32.62 0.41 -34.56
C HIS A 403 -32.65 -0.13 -35.99
N ARG A 404 -32.13 0.63 -36.99
CA ARG A 404 -32.10 0.20 -38.40
C ARG A 404 -30.82 -0.55 -38.80
N TRP A 405 -29.83 -0.66 -37.92
CA TRP A 405 -28.57 -1.38 -38.17
C TRP A 405 -28.48 -2.74 -37.45
N GLN A 406 -29.53 -3.18 -36.74
CA GLN A 406 -29.59 -4.50 -36.08
C GLN A 406 -30.50 -5.52 -36.77
N MET A 407 -31.07 -5.22 -37.95
CA MET A 407 -31.90 -6.17 -38.72
C MET A 407 -31.43 -6.38 -40.18
N SER A 408 -30.12 -6.34 -40.43
CA SER A 408 -29.55 -6.74 -41.73
C SER A 408 -28.26 -7.52 -41.56
N SER A 409 -28.26 -8.56 -40.70
CA SER A 409 -27.19 -9.56 -40.61
C SER A 409 -27.67 -10.81 -39.86
N PHE A 410 -28.75 -11.45 -40.31
CA PHE A 410 -29.11 -12.83 -39.98
C PHE A 410 -30.21 -13.27 -40.94
N VAL A 411 -29.78 -13.71 -42.14
CA VAL A 411 -30.10 -14.93 -42.92
C VAL A 411 -29.31 -14.79 -44.22
#